data_AF-A0A6J2XND5-F1
#
_entry.id   AF-A0A6J2XND5-F1
#
_cell.length_a   1.000
_cell.length_b   1.000
_cell.length_c   1.000
_cell.angle_alpha   90.00
_cell.angle_beta   90.00
_cell.angle_gamma   90.00
#
_symmetry.space_group_name_H-M   'P 1'
#
loop_
_entity.id
_entity.type
_entity.pdbx_description
1 polymer ?
#
loop_
_entity_poly.entity_id
_entity_poly.type
_entity_poly.pdbx_seq_one_letter_code
_entity_poly.pdbx_strand_id
1 'polypeptide(L)'
;MWCSLEIMYKLLVSELCMEYLTKVDIQQSVKTFNLSKGFAKRLLRIGVLNVMHQRLDIPHEEFIKRSYESVPYVIFRRKSNNKFIRNYHAFSAGIIDAIEKDYLKEILMYFRDNESGELLETYGFKIKYNKQSSKSNVKSTAVKKATLDFLQAIADIPGEKMESDKIELVVECTYRDEVPLEYEPPYFEVAKEPYCLDNSVNKVVNLGEVNTGFHKINCYGRGKMFNTSRQSSPISSRNNQDEIEAEIPETERVEENMAGGTKSPVSDEQPHKRPRTNSSVIDLTDVGSLDDHISLVSDGRYVTCPCLWELGSNFETVKCSKCFGEVHLVCHGYVNINDVDQTTFNCVQCDRPEDEQYVMLLMKFRIILFGIYLNKALPVFLLQLGSVEERDFVMNRLDALQVYRHNAKSILDIDYDRLNEALTQVFRLQHFSFNDSQFFQ
;
A
#
# COMPACT_ATOMS: atom_id res chain seq x y z
N MET A 1 -5.95 19.63 -28.30
CA MET A 1 -7.07 19.02 -27.56
C MET A 1 -6.60 18.94 -26.11
N TRP A 2 -6.88 19.98 -25.32
CA TRP A 2 -6.38 20.14 -23.95
C TRP A 2 -7.44 19.59 -23.00
N CYS A 3 -7.36 18.31 -22.63
CA CYS A 3 -8.01 17.87 -21.40
C CYS A 3 -7.27 18.56 -20.25
N SER A 4 -8.00 19.31 -19.41
CA SER A 4 -7.38 20.09 -18.34
C SER A 4 -6.60 19.16 -17.40
N LEU A 5 -5.35 19.54 -17.10
CA LEU A 5 -4.50 18.87 -16.09
C LEU A 5 -5.24 18.63 -14.75
N GLU A 6 -6.28 19.41 -14.49
CA GLU A 6 -7.11 19.39 -13.30
C GLU A 6 -7.98 18.12 -13.19
N ILE A 7 -8.48 17.57 -14.30
CA ILE A 7 -9.31 16.33 -14.29
C ILE A 7 -8.43 15.09 -14.09
N MET A 8 -7.23 15.06 -14.68
CA MET A 8 -6.24 14.00 -14.41
C MET A 8 -5.72 14.05 -12.97
N TYR A 9 -5.48 15.24 -12.42
CA TYR A 9 -5.10 15.42 -11.02
C TYR A 9 -6.17 14.90 -10.05
N LYS A 10 -7.46 15.04 -10.37
CA LYS A 10 -8.56 14.56 -9.52
C LYS A 10 -8.74 13.03 -9.53
N LEU A 11 -8.56 12.38 -10.69
CA LEU A 11 -8.62 10.91 -10.78
C LEU A 11 -7.44 10.24 -10.04
N LEU A 12 -6.24 10.83 -10.13
CA LEU A 12 -5.04 10.44 -9.38
C LEU A 12 -5.25 10.43 -7.86
N VAL A 13 -6.03 11.37 -7.32
CA VAL A 13 -6.24 11.51 -5.87
C VAL A 13 -7.04 10.35 -5.27
N SER A 14 -7.84 9.64 -6.07
CA SER A 14 -8.66 8.51 -5.61
C SER A 14 -7.88 7.21 -5.37
N GLU A 15 -6.75 7.00 -6.05
CA GLU A 15 -5.84 5.85 -5.83
C GLU A 15 -4.89 6.04 -4.63
N LEU A 16 -4.86 7.22 -4.00
CA LEU A 16 -3.98 7.55 -2.87
C LEU A 16 -4.51 7.07 -1.51
N CYS A 17 -5.45 6.11 -1.46
CA CYS A 17 -6.30 5.91 -0.28
C CYS A 17 -5.61 5.45 1.01
N MET A 18 -4.36 4.96 0.98
CA MET A 18 -3.60 4.62 2.20
C MET A 18 -2.09 4.93 2.04
N GLU A 19 -1.69 6.20 2.21
CA GLU A 19 -0.28 6.63 2.20
C GLU A 19 0.49 6.30 3.50
N TYR A 20 -0.12 5.65 4.48
CA TYR A 20 0.53 5.41 5.77
C TYR A 20 0.80 3.92 6.02
N LEU A 21 1.95 3.66 6.64
CA LEU A 21 2.41 2.33 6.96
C LEU A 21 1.76 1.81 8.25
N THR A 22 1.21 0.60 8.22
CA THR A 22 0.60 -0.07 9.37
C THR A 22 1.35 -1.32 9.80
N LYS A 23 1.08 -1.81 11.01
CA LYS A 23 1.62 -3.10 11.49
C LYS A 23 1.12 -4.26 10.62
N VAL A 24 -0.12 -4.19 10.14
CA VAL A 24 -0.73 -5.21 9.29
C VAL A 24 0.04 -5.31 7.97
N ASP A 25 0.44 -4.19 7.37
CA ASP A 25 1.20 -4.20 6.11
C ASP A 25 2.49 -5.02 6.22
N ILE A 26 3.25 -4.84 7.30
CA ILE A 26 4.50 -5.58 7.53
C ILE A 26 4.22 -7.07 7.79
N GLN A 27 3.19 -7.38 8.56
CA GLN A 27 2.83 -8.76 8.87
C GLN A 27 2.36 -9.52 7.62
N GLN A 28 1.67 -8.84 6.71
CA GLN A 28 1.13 -9.42 5.48
C GLN A 28 2.16 -9.47 4.35
N SER A 29 3.15 -8.56 4.33
CA SER A 29 4.13 -8.45 3.24
C SER A 29 5.03 -9.67 3.05
N VAL A 30 5.14 -10.55 4.06
CA VAL A 30 5.91 -11.80 3.97
C VAL A 30 5.08 -13.00 3.56
N LYS A 31 3.76 -12.85 3.37
CA LYS A 31 2.85 -13.99 3.13
C LYS A 31 2.70 -14.34 1.66
N THR A 32 2.48 -13.33 0.81
CA THR A 32 2.28 -13.53 -0.63
C THR A 32 2.99 -12.44 -1.41
N PHE A 33 3.26 -12.73 -2.69
CA PHE A 33 3.84 -11.78 -3.62
C PHE A 33 2.99 -10.50 -3.75
N ASN A 34 1.67 -10.61 -3.86
CA ASN A 34 0.77 -9.45 -4.02
C ASN A 34 0.70 -8.57 -2.75
N LEU A 35 0.65 -9.18 -1.57
CA LEU A 35 0.69 -8.43 -0.30
C LEU A 35 2.03 -7.72 -0.13
N SER A 36 3.13 -8.40 -0.51
CA SER A 36 4.45 -7.81 -0.55
C SER A 36 4.54 -6.63 -1.54
N LYS A 37 3.95 -6.76 -2.74
CA LYS A 37 3.89 -5.71 -3.75
C LYS A 37 3.17 -4.47 -3.22
N GLY A 38 2.02 -4.66 -2.58
CA GLY A 38 1.28 -3.57 -1.91
C GLY A 38 2.13 -2.83 -0.87
N PHE A 39 2.85 -3.57 -0.03
CA PHE A 39 3.81 -3.00 0.93
C PHE A 39 4.96 -2.26 0.22
N ALA A 40 5.55 -2.84 -0.82
CA ALA A 40 6.67 -2.25 -1.56
C ALA A 40 6.29 -0.91 -2.19
N LYS A 41 5.12 -0.84 -2.86
CA LYS A 41 4.54 0.41 -3.39
C LYS A 41 4.44 1.50 -2.32
N ARG A 42 3.92 1.14 -1.15
CA ARG A 42 3.71 2.09 -0.05
C ARG A 42 5.02 2.56 0.55
N LEU A 43 5.93 1.64 0.86
CA LEU A 43 7.24 1.98 1.42
C LEU A 43 8.04 2.89 0.48
N LEU A 44 7.99 2.62 -0.81
CA LEU A 44 8.71 3.41 -1.82
C LEU A 44 8.16 4.83 -1.93
N ARG A 45 6.82 5.00 -1.94
CA ARG A 45 6.18 6.32 -1.89
C ARG A 45 6.58 7.12 -0.65
N ILE A 46 6.50 6.48 0.52
CA ILE A 46 6.93 7.09 1.79
C ILE A 46 8.42 7.46 1.72
N GLY A 47 9.28 6.58 1.21
CA GLY A 47 10.71 6.83 1.10
C GLY A 47 11.04 8.03 0.22
N VAL A 48 10.49 8.08 -1.00
CA VAL A 48 10.66 9.19 -1.94
C VAL A 48 10.19 10.51 -1.32
N LEU A 49 8.99 10.52 -0.74
CA LEU A 49 8.42 11.72 -0.11
C LEU A 49 9.26 12.19 1.08
N ASN A 50 9.78 11.27 1.90
CA ASN A 50 10.58 11.65 3.06
C ASN A 50 11.97 12.15 2.64
N VAL A 51 12.56 11.66 1.55
CA VAL A 51 13.75 12.30 0.93
C VAL A 51 13.41 13.73 0.51
N MET A 52 12.30 13.95 -0.20
CA MET A 52 11.85 15.30 -0.57
C MET A 52 11.64 16.18 0.66
N HIS A 53 11.05 15.65 1.73
CA HIS A 53 10.84 16.38 2.98
C HIS A 53 12.16 16.79 3.64
N GLN A 54 13.18 15.94 3.61
CA GLN A 54 14.48 16.26 4.18
C GLN A 54 15.29 17.25 3.34
N ARG A 55 15.05 17.31 2.02
CA ARG A 55 15.86 18.12 1.09
C ARG A 55 15.20 19.41 0.64
N LEU A 56 13.88 19.47 0.58
CA LEU A 56 13.17 20.66 0.12
C LEU A 56 12.60 21.44 1.30
N ASP A 57 12.69 22.75 1.23
CA ASP A 57 12.06 23.72 2.14
C ASP A 57 10.54 23.88 1.91
N ILE A 58 9.85 22.79 1.59
CA ILE A 58 8.39 22.78 1.49
C ILE A 58 7.79 23.16 2.87
N PRO A 59 6.79 24.06 2.93
CA PRO A 59 6.16 24.48 4.18
C PRO A 59 5.63 23.30 5.01
N HIS A 60 5.78 23.37 6.34
CA HIS A 60 5.44 22.25 7.24
C HIS A 60 3.94 21.89 7.20
N GLU A 61 3.08 22.87 6.97
CA GLU A 61 1.64 22.72 6.85
C GLU A 61 1.20 21.84 5.67
N GLU A 62 2.06 21.63 4.68
CA GLU A 62 1.79 20.73 3.55
C GLU A 62 1.93 19.25 3.93
N PHE A 63 2.52 18.97 5.10
CA PHE A 63 2.80 17.62 5.58
C PHE A 63 1.86 17.20 6.70
N ILE A 64 1.55 15.91 6.72
CA ILE A 64 0.93 15.22 7.85
C ILE A 64 2.00 14.37 8.51
N LYS A 65 2.31 14.69 9.77
CA LYS A 65 3.21 13.87 10.59
C LYS A 65 2.55 12.55 10.96
N ARG A 66 3.29 11.47 10.78
CA ARG A 66 2.95 10.10 11.17
C ARG A 66 4.13 9.47 11.89
N SER A 67 3.89 8.35 12.54
CA SER A 67 4.96 7.51 13.06
C SER A 67 4.63 6.06 12.78
N TYR A 68 5.67 5.28 12.48
CA TYR A 68 5.61 3.84 12.55
C TYR A 68 6.40 3.43 13.79
N GLU A 69 5.66 3.06 14.83
CA GLU A 69 6.20 2.92 16.19
C GLU A 69 6.87 4.22 16.66
N SER A 70 8.18 4.20 16.90
CA SER A 70 8.94 5.35 17.39
C SER A 70 9.57 6.19 16.28
N VAL A 71 9.52 5.76 15.02
CA VAL A 71 10.19 6.46 13.92
C VAL A 71 9.19 7.37 13.20
N PRO A 72 9.41 8.70 13.20
CA PRO A 72 8.54 9.64 12.52
C PRO A 72 8.77 9.57 11.00
N TYR A 73 7.69 9.78 10.26
CA TYR A 73 7.74 10.06 8.83
C TYR A 73 6.61 11.01 8.47
N VAL A 74 6.68 11.61 7.30
CA VAL A 74 5.64 12.49 6.77
C VAL A 74 4.95 11.88 5.56
N ILE A 75 3.74 12.38 5.29
CA ILE A 75 2.98 12.18 4.05
C ILE A 75 2.42 13.54 3.62
N PHE A 76 1.98 13.69 2.37
CA PHE A 76 1.42 14.96 1.89
C PHE A 76 -0.04 15.11 2.28
N ARG A 77 -0.50 16.36 2.39
CA ARG A 77 -1.93 16.66 2.36
C ARG A 77 -2.46 16.48 0.95
N ARG A 78 -3.69 15.94 0.83
CA ARG A 78 -4.33 15.60 -0.46
C ARG A 78 -4.52 16.78 -1.42
N LYS A 79 -4.56 18.01 -0.91
CA LYS A 79 -4.78 19.22 -1.71
C LYS A 79 -3.64 20.18 -1.44
N SER A 80 -2.79 20.38 -2.43
CA SER A 80 -1.68 21.33 -2.37
C SER A 80 -1.50 22.03 -3.71
N ASN A 81 -1.19 23.33 -3.64
CA ASN A 81 -0.78 24.12 -4.79
C ASN A 81 0.74 24.17 -4.94
N ASN A 82 1.50 23.44 -4.12
CA ASN A 82 2.94 23.34 -4.25
C ASN A 82 3.33 22.49 -5.48
N LYS A 83 4.26 23.00 -6.30
CA LYS A 83 4.72 22.33 -7.54
C LYS A 83 5.33 20.96 -7.26
N PHE A 84 6.16 20.81 -6.24
CA PHE A 84 6.79 19.54 -5.90
C PHE A 84 5.78 18.49 -5.46
N ILE A 85 4.73 18.90 -4.75
CA ILE A 85 3.67 17.99 -4.29
C ILE A 85 2.85 17.48 -5.48
N ARG A 86 2.47 18.38 -6.40
CA ARG A 86 1.79 17.97 -7.63
C ARG A 86 2.65 17.04 -8.49
N ASN A 87 3.93 17.38 -8.65
CA ASN A 87 4.87 16.55 -9.40
C ASN A 87 5.02 15.17 -8.74
N TYR A 88 5.15 15.12 -7.42
CA TYR A 88 5.18 13.87 -6.65
C TYR A 88 3.97 13.00 -6.94
N HIS A 89 2.76 13.53 -6.86
CA HIS A 89 1.56 12.74 -7.15
C HIS A 89 1.53 12.23 -8.60
N ALA A 90 1.94 13.05 -9.56
CA ALA A 90 2.01 12.67 -10.96
C ALA A 90 3.04 11.54 -11.20
N PHE A 91 4.31 11.77 -10.90
CA PHE A 91 5.34 10.76 -11.15
C PHE A 91 5.16 9.52 -10.25
N SER A 92 4.61 9.67 -9.04
CA SER A 92 4.34 8.52 -8.17
C SER A 92 3.35 7.57 -8.80
N ALA A 93 2.36 8.04 -9.56
CA ALA A 93 1.41 7.17 -10.23
C ALA A 93 2.06 6.36 -11.35
N GLY A 94 2.95 6.97 -12.14
CA GLY A 94 3.75 6.25 -13.14
C GLY A 94 4.63 5.17 -12.50
N ILE A 95 5.26 5.49 -11.36
CA ILE A 95 6.04 4.53 -10.57
C ILE A 95 5.17 3.36 -10.08
N ILE A 96 3.97 3.64 -9.58
CA ILE A 96 3.06 2.59 -9.10
C ILE A 96 2.61 1.69 -10.25
N ASP A 97 2.23 2.26 -11.39
CA ASP A 97 1.89 1.50 -12.60
C ASP A 97 3.04 0.57 -13.03
N ALA A 98 4.27 1.08 -13.00
CA ALA A 98 5.46 0.29 -13.30
C ALA A 98 5.71 -0.83 -12.28
N ILE A 99 5.40 -0.64 -10.99
CA ILE A 99 5.51 -1.72 -9.99
C ILE A 99 4.40 -2.76 -10.17
N GLU A 100 3.18 -2.35 -10.52
CA GLU A 100 2.07 -3.29 -10.74
C GLU A 100 2.38 -4.28 -11.86
N LYS A 101 2.99 -3.80 -12.95
CA LYS A 101 3.46 -4.61 -14.08
C LYS A 101 4.78 -5.34 -13.81
N ASP A 102 5.36 -5.15 -12.63
CA ASP A 102 6.71 -5.59 -12.26
C ASP A 102 7.81 -5.01 -13.18
N TYR A 103 7.61 -3.88 -13.83
CA TYR A 103 8.54 -3.32 -14.82
C TYR A 103 9.63 -2.44 -14.21
N LEU A 104 9.32 -1.74 -13.12
CA LEU A 104 10.26 -0.79 -12.50
C LEU A 104 11.50 -1.52 -11.98
N LYS A 105 12.70 -1.04 -12.31
CA LYS A 105 13.98 -1.51 -11.75
C LYS A 105 14.53 -0.55 -10.71
N GLU A 106 14.52 0.74 -11.03
CA GLU A 106 15.08 1.77 -10.17
C GLU A 106 14.43 3.13 -10.44
N ILE A 107 14.27 3.93 -9.38
CA ILE A 107 13.92 5.35 -9.46
C ILE A 107 15.13 6.15 -9.05
N LEU A 108 15.42 7.22 -9.78
CA LEU A 108 16.52 8.14 -9.52
C LEU A 108 15.96 9.55 -9.40
N MET A 109 16.23 10.20 -8.27
CA MET A 109 15.85 11.58 -7.99
C MET A 109 17.10 12.45 -8.06
N TYR A 110 17.14 13.38 -8.99
CA TYR A 110 18.24 14.32 -9.18
C TYR A 110 17.82 15.70 -8.71
N PHE A 111 18.55 16.23 -7.74
CA PHE A 111 18.40 17.60 -7.27
C PHE A 111 19.45 18.46 -7.97
N ARG A 112 18.98 19.41 -8.78
CA ARG A 112 19.85 20.31 -9.55
C ARG A 112 19.63 21.74 -9.13
N ASP A 113 20.67 22.53 -9.24
CA ASP A 113 20.55 23.97 -9.15
C ASP A 113 19.87 24.53 -10.42
N ASN A 114 18.78 25.29 -10.26
CA ASN A 114 17.96 25.80 -11.37
C ASN A 114 18.73 26.80 -12.25
N GLU A 115 19.71 27.52 -11.69
CA GLU A 115 20.42 28.60 -12.40
C GLU A 115 21.62 28.06 -13.18
N SER A 116 22.46 27.27 -12.52
CA SER A 116 23.68 26.69 -13.08
C SER A 116 23.46 25.36 -13.80
N GLY A 117 22.37 24.66 -13.47
CA GLY A 117 22.10 23.30 -13.92
C GLY A 117 23.00 22.24 -13.26
N GLU A 118 23.83 22.60 -12.28
CA GLU A 118 24.74 21.70 -11.58
C GLU A 118 23.95 20.63 -10.81
N LEU A 119 24.38 19.37 -10.92
CA LEU A 119 23.84 18.28 -10.11
C LEU A 119 24.37 18.36 -8.67
N LEU A 120 23.47 18.54 -7.71
CA LEU A 120 23.83 18.67 -6.28
C LEU A 120 23.83 17.29 -5.60
N GLU A 121 22.72 16.57 -5.74
CA GLU A 121 22.47 15.30 -5.05
C GLU A 121 21.66 14.34 -5.92
N THR A 122 21.84 13.05 -5.65
CA THR A 122 21.07 11.98 -6.28
C THR A 122 20.63 10.96 -5.24
N TYR A 123 19.35 10.60 -5.27
CA TYR A 123 18.79 9.54 -4.43
C TYR A 123 18.20 8.44 -5.30
N GLY A 124 18.58 7.20 -5.05
CA GLY A 124 18.16 6.04 -5.83
C GLY A 124 17.38 5.03 -5.02
N PHE A 125 16.28 4.54 -5.57
CA PHE A 125 15.46 3.46 -5.00
C PHE A 125 15.46 2.28 -5.96
N LYS A 126 16.26 1.26 -5.67
CA LYS A 126 16.31 0.01 -6.44
C LYS A 126 15.27 -0.97 -5.92
N ILE A 127 14.51 -1.58 -6.82
CA ILE A 127 13.57 -2.66 -6.49
C ILE A 127 13.96 -3.96 -7.19
N LYS A 128 13.94 -5.06 -6.45
CA LYS A 128 14.08 -6.42 -6.99
C LYS A 128 12.82 -7.21 -6.67
N TYR A 129 12.43 -8.06 -7.61
CA TYR A 129 11.26 -8.92 -7.51
C TYR A 129 11.73 -10.37 -7.47
N ASN A 130 11.16 -11.14 -6.58
CA ASN A 130 11.39 -12.56 -6.43
C ASN A 130 10.04 -13.28 -6.51
N LYS A 131 9.78 -13.89 -7.67
CA LYS A 131 8.55 -14.62 -7.97
C LYS A 131 8.62 -16.10 -7.60
N GLN A 132 9.71 -16.57 -6.96
CA GLN A 132 9.81 -17.98 -6.59
C GLN A 132 8.63 -18.40 -5.71
N SER A 133 8.02 -19.53 -6.07
CA SER A 133 6.74 -20.03 -5.51
C SER A 133 6.85 -20.56 -4.08
N SER A 134 8.05 -20.72 -3.54
CA SER A 134 8.26 -21.06 -2.15
C SER A 134 7.89 -19.88 -1.25
N LYS A 135 7.15 -20.15 -0.17
CA LYS A 135 6.89 -19.16 0.89
C LYS A 135 8.18 -18.43 1.28
N SER A 136 8.08 -17.12 1.45
CA SER A 136 9.20 -16.33 1.97
C SER A 136 9.66 -16.91 3.30
N ASN A 137 10.96 -17.22 3.42
CA ASN A 137 11.57 -17.60 4.69
C ASN A 137 11.86 -16.38 5.58
N VAL A 138 11.53 -15.17 5.11
CA VAL A 138 11.75 -13.93 5.85
C VAL A 138 10.66 -13.77 6.90
N LYS A 139 11.07 -13.61 8.16
CA LYS A 139 10.15 -13.33 9.28
C LYS A 139 9.68 -11.87 9.21
N SER A 140 8.40 -11.63 9.51
CA SER A 140 7.83 -10.27 9.58
C SER A 140 8.57 -9.38 10.59
N THR A 141 9.16 -9.94 11.65
CA THR A 141 10.01 -9.21 12.60
C THR A 141 11.29 -8.66 11.97
N ALA A 142 11.88 -9.38 11.02
CA ALA A 142 13.06 -8.91 10.28
C ALA A 142 12.67 -7.77 9.34
N VAL A 143 11.55 -7.90 8.62
CA VAL A 143 11.01 -6.82 7.77
C VAL A 143 10.70 -5.58 8.59
N LYS A 144 10.09 -5.76 9.77
CA LYS A 144 9.79 -4.68 10.70
C LYS A 144 11.05 -3.90 11.09
N LYS A 145 12.09 -4.61 11.56
CA LYS A 145 13.37 -3.99 11.95
C LYS A 145 13.96 -3.22 10.77
N ALA A 146 14.07 -3.87 9.61
CA ALA A 146 14.61 -3.26 8.40
C ALA A 146 13.83 -2.01 7.98
N THR A 147 12.50 -2.00 8.16
CA THR A 147 11.65 -0.85 7.83
C THR A 147 11.87 0.32 8.79
N LEU A 148 12.07 0.04 10.09
CA LEU A 148 12.44 1.07 11.06
C LEU A 148 13.81 1.66 10.74
N ASP A 149 14.81 0.81 10.47
CA ASP A 149 16.17 1.24 10.11
C ASP A 149 16.15 2.08 8.82
N PHE A 150 15.37 1.69 7.81
CA PHE A 150 15.18 2.42 6.57
C PHE A 150 14.56 3.81 6.77
N LEU A 151 13.46 3.90 7.53
CA LEU A 151 12.80 5.18 7.80
C LEU A 151 13.70 6.10 8.63
N GLN A 152 14.41 5.54 9.61
CA GLN A 152 15.33 6.29 10.45
C GLN A 152 16.50 6.84 9.63
N ALA A 153 17.11 6.02 8.77
CA ALA A 153 18.19 6.45 7.90
C ALA A 153 17.79 7.57 6.93
N ILE A 154 16.54 7.56 6.42
CA ILE A 154 16.00 8.66 5.63
C ILE A 154 15.77 9.91 6.51
N ALA A 155 15.22 9.75 7.71
CA ALA A 155 15.01 10.87 8.63
C ALA A 155 16.32 11.55 9.05
N ASP A 156 17.42 10.80 9.08
CA ASP A 156 18.75 11.25 9.47
C ASP A 156 19.64 11.67 8.29
N ILE A 157 19.08 11.84 7.08
CA ILE A 157 19.86 12.33 5.93
C ILE A 157 20.50 13.68 6.31
N PRO A 158 21.84 13.78 6.30
CA PRO A 158 22.56 14.95 6.80
C PRO A 158 22.43 16.12 5.82
N GLY A 159 22.46 17.36 6.31
CA GLY A 159 22.53 18.56 5.46
C GLY A 159 21.31 19.45 5.55
N GLU A 160 21.44 20.66 5.02
CA GLU A 160 20.40 21.69 5.06
C GLU A 160 19.36 21.47 3.95
N LYS A 161 18.16 22.01 4.18
CA LYS A 161 17.11 22.05 3.16
C LYS A 161 17.50 23.06 2.08
N MET A 162 17.28 22.69 0.84
CA MET A 162 17.48 23.52 -0.33
C MET A 162 16.22 24.35 -0.59
N GLU A 163 16.43 25.56 -1.08
CA GLU A 163 15.36 26.49 -1.44
C GLU A 163 14.60 25.99 -2.69
N SER A 164 13.30 25.81 -2.54
CA SER A 164 12.40 25.19 -3.52
C SER A 164 12.36 25.93 -4.87
N ASP A 165 12.62 27.23 -4.88
CA ASP A 165 12.67 28.07 -6.08
C ASP A 165 14.03 28.01 -6.80
N LYS A 166 15.10 27.66 -6.09
CA LYS A 166 16.45 27.49 -6.64
C LYS A 166 16.76 26.07 -7.11
N ILE A 167 15.86 25.12 -6.89
CA ILE A 167 16.09 23.71 -7.20
C ILE A 167 15.16 23.17 -8.29
N GLU A 168 15.74 22.36 -9.18
CA GLU A 168 15.04 21.46 -10.07
C GLU A 168 15.06 20.04 -9.48
N LEU A 169 13.91 19.39 -9.39
CA LEU A 169 13.82 17.96 -9.14
C LEU A 169 13.53 17.24 -10.45
N VAL A 170 14.49 16.47 -10.94
CA VAL A 170 14.33 15.58 -12.09
C VAL A 170 14.20 14.15 -11.58
N VAL A 171 13.18 13.42 -12.04
CA VAL A 171 12.95 12.02 -11.65
C VAL A 171 13.08 11.14 -12.88
N GLU A 172 14.00 10.19 -12.84
CA GLU A 172 14.14 9.16 -13.87
C GLU A 172 13.72 7.80 -13.32
N CYS A 173 13.17 6.96 -14.19
CA CYS A 173 12.94 5.56 -13.90
C CYS A 173 13.73 4.71 -14.89
N THR A 174 14.31 3.61 -14.40
CA THR A 174 14.83 2.55 -15.26
C THR A 174 13.96 1.31 -15.12
N TYR A 175 13.94 0.51 -16.17
CA TYR A 175 13.10 -0.67 -16.28
C TYR A 175 13.94 -1.95 -16.30
N ARG A 176 13.28 -3.09 -16.06
CA ARG A 176 13.89 -4.40 -16.28
C ARG A 176 14.02 -4.68 -17.77
N ASP A 177 14.88 -5.64 -18.10
CA ASP A 177 15.20 -5.98 -19.50
C ASP A 177 14.01 -6.64 -20.24
N GLU A 178 13.01 -7.14 -19.51
CA GLU A 178 11.82 -7.84 -20.03
C GLU A 178 10.65 -6.89 -20.40
N VAL A 179 10.86 -5.58 -20.31
CA VAL A 179 9.80 -4.58 -20.48
C VAL A 179 9.60 -4.26 -21.97
N PRO A 180 8.36 -4.15 -22.47
CA PRO A 180 8.10 -3.77 -23.86
C PRO A 180 8.78 -2.45 -24.20
N LEU A 181 9.35 -2.33 -25.41
CA LEU A 181 10.10 -1.14 -25.84
C LEU A 181 9.23 0.11 -25.89
N GLU A 182 7.94 -0.08 -26.16
CA GLU A 182 6.91 0.95 -26.23
C GLU A 182 6.31 1.32 -24.87
N TYR A 183 6.72 0.65 -23.79
CA TYR A 183 6.18 0.94 -22.47
C TYR A 183 6.71 2.27 -21.94
N GLU A 184 5.79 3.20 -21.73
CA GLU A 184 6.02 4.45 -21.02
C GLU A 184 5.06 4.51 -19.82
N PRO A 185 5.57 4.59 -18.57
CA PRO A 185 4.70 4.79 -17.43
C PRO A 185 3.97 6.13 -17.55
N PRO A 186 2.73 6.23 -17.05
CA PRO A 186 2.03 7.51 -16.98
C PRO A 186 2.90 8.61 -16.38
N TYR A 187 2.86 9.81 -16.97
CA TYR A 187 3.63 11.00 -16.53
C TYR A 187 5.14 10.94 -16.73
N PHE A 188 5.65 9.91 -17.41
CA PHE A 188 7.03 9.85 -17.86
C PHE A 188 7.10 9.94 -19.38
N GLU A 189 8.24 10.42 -19.87
CA GLU A 189 8.62 10.37 -21.28
C GLU A 189 10.01 9.74 -21.39
N VAL A 190 10.35 9.25 -22.58
CA VAL A 190 11.70 8.73 -22.84
C VAL A 190 12.74 9.84 -22.65
N ALA A 191 13.70 9.60 -21.75
CA ALA A 191 14.79 10.52 -21.51
C ALA A 191 15.69 10.63 -22.75
N LYS A 192 15.82 11.85 -23.29
CA LYS A 192 16.69 12.14 -24.43
C LYS A 192 18.17 12.08 -24.04
N GLU A 193 18.48 12.56 -22.84
CA GLU A 193 19.82 12.60 -22.25
C GLU A 193 19.72 12.08 -20.81
N PRO A 194 19.75 10.74 -20.62
CA PRO A 194 19.51 10.15 -19.30
C PRO A 194 20.68 10.39 -18.35
N TYR A 195 20.40 11.01 -17.20
CA TYR A 195 21.36 11.22 -16.12
C TYR A 195 21.81 9.91 -15.49
N CYS A 196 21.00 8.85 -15.57
CA CYS A 196 21.38 7.53 -15.05
C CYS A 196 22.62 6.91 -15.73
N LEU A 197 23.04 7.45 -16.88
CA LEU A 197 24.28 7.05 -17.57
C LEU A 197 25.51 7.84 -17.12
N ASP A 198 25.32 8.94 -16.37
CA ASP A 198 26.43 9.72 -15.83
C ASP A 198 27.04 9.00 -14.62
N ASN A 199 28.27 8.51 -14.81
CA ASN A 199 29.04 7.76 -13.82
C ASN A 199 29.88 8.67 -12.89
N SER A 200 29.46 9.92 -12.67
CA SER A 200 30.16 10.83 -11.75
C SER A 200 30.46 10.15 -10.40
N VAL A 201 31.74 10.22 -9.99
CA VAL A 201 32.41 9.34 -9.02
C VAL A 201 32.07 9.68 -7.55
N ASN A 202 30.86 10.17 -7.30
CA ASN A 202 30.45 10.49 -5.94
C ASN A 202 30.25 9.21 -5.12
N LYS A 203 30.75 9.21 -3.88
CA LYS A 203 30.62 8.08 -2.96
C LYS A 203 29.13 7.77 -2.75
N VAL A 204 28.77 6.51 -2.96
CA VAL A 204 27.42 6.02 -2.71
C VAL A 204 27.26 5.68 -1.23
N VAL A 205 26.24 6.25 -0.58
CA VAL A 205 25.86 5.93 0.80
C VAL A 205 24.56 5.14 0.78
N ASN A 206 24.57 3.95 1.39
CA ASN A 206 23.36 3.15 1.54
C ASN A 206 22.48 3.77 2.65
N LEU A 207 21.22 4.04 2.34
CA LEU A 207 20.22 4.65 3.22
C LEU A 207 19.19 3.65 3.73
N GLY A 208 19.45 2.35 3.56
CA GLY A 208 18.63 1.26 4.09
C GLY A 208 18.14 0.30 3.02
N GLU A 209 17.82 -0.90 3.47
CA GLU A 209 17.34 -1.99 2.66
C GLU A 209 16.21 -2.72 3.37
N VAL A 210 15.11 -2.98 2.67
CA VAL A 210 13.98 -3.78 3.18
C VAL A 210 13.73 -4.94 2.23
N ASN A 211 13.83 -6.15 2.76
CA ASN A 211 13.57 -7.39 2.03
C ASN A 211 12.44 -8.16 2.68
N THR A 212 11.38 -8.43 1.92
CA THR A 212 10.21 -9.22 2.36
C THR A 212 10.29 -10.70 1.94
N GLY A 213 11.31 -11.05 1.15
CA GLY A 213 11.50 -12.31 0.45
C GLY A 213 10.88 -12.34 -0.95
N PHE A 214 9.83 -11.55 -1.20
CA PHE A 214 9.22 -11.38 -2.53
C PHE A 214 9.66 -10.10 -3.23
N HIS A 215 9.83 -9.02 -2.46
CA HIS A 215 10.35 -7.75 -2.95
C HIS A 215 11.49 -7.27 -2.05
N LYS A 216 12.49 -6.67 -2.67
CA LYS A 216 13.62 -6.05 -2.00
C LYS A 216 13.78 -4.61 -2.49
N ILE A 217 13.67 -3.65 -1.58
CA ILE A 217 13.87 -2.22 -1.85
C ILE A 217 15.19 -1.80 -1.20
N ASN A 218 16.06 -1.13 -1.96
CA ASN A 218 17.31 -0.56 -1.46
C ASN A 218 17.37 0.93 -1.81
N CYS A 219 17.50 1.79 -0.80
CA CYS A 219 17.67 3.23 -0.96
C CYS A 219 19.15 3.61 -0.82
N TYR A 220 19.61 4.57 -1.60
CA TYR A 220 20.95 5.13 -1.48
C TYR A 220 20.98 6.60 -1.88
N GLY A 221 21.99 7.31 -1.40
CA GLY A 221 22.27 8.71 -1.73
C GLY A 221 23.67 8.90 -2.32
N ARG A 222 23.84 9.95 -3.13
CA ARG A 222 25.10 10.47 -3.66
C ARG A 222 25.05 12.00 -3.66
N GLY A 223 26.19 12.66 -3.51
CA GLY A 223 26.28 14.12 -3.51
C GLY A 223 27.39 14.62 -2.58
N LYS A 224 27.73 15.91 -2.69
CA LYS A 224 28.86 16.50 -1.98
C LYS A 224 28.77 16.32 -0.46
N MET A 225 27.58 16.39 0.12
CA MET A 225 27.36 16.22 1.56
C MET A 225 27.66 14.81 2.09
N PHE A 226 27.59 13.79 1.23
CA PHE A 226 27.92 12.42 1.59
C PHE A 226 29.44 12.17 1.60
N ASN A 227 30.23 13.09 1.02
CA ASN A 227 31.69 13.02 1.05
C ASN A 227 32.24 13.47 2.41
N THR A 228 31.53 14.36 3.11
CA THR A 228 31.97 14.93 4.40
C THR A 228 31.58 14.06 5.60
N SER A 229 30.64 13.11 5.43
CA SER A 229 30.13 12.28 6.53
C SER A 229 30.96 11.01 6.76
N ARG A 230 31.83 11.11 7.78
CA ARG A 230 32.38 10.08 8.68
C ARG A 230 33.37 9.05 8.16
N GLN A 231 34.64 9.33 8.46
CA GLN A 231 35.50 8.39 9.18
C GLN A 231 34.78 7.95 10.47
N SER A 232 33.97 6.90 10.40
CA SER A 232 33.57 6.11 11.56
C SER A 232 33.57 4.65 11.15
N SER A 233 34.19 3.85 12.00
CA SER A 233 34.70 2.50 11.82
C SER A 233 33.83 1.52 11.01
N PRO A 234 34.44 0.57 10.29
CA PRO A 234 33.70 -0.46 9.57
C PRO A 234 32.93 -1.32 10.57
N ILE A 235 31.60 -1.38 10.41
CA ILE A 235 30.78 -2.45 10.95
C ILE A 235 31.26 -3.73 10.26
N SER A 236 32.02 -4.51 11.01
CA SER A 236 32.61 -5.76 10.58
C SER A 236 31.53 -6.75 10.17
N SER A 237 31.51 -7.07 8.88
CA SER A 237 31.09 -8.37 8.39
C SER A 237 32.03 -9.44 8.95
N ARG A 238 31.72 -10.00 10.12
CA ARG A 238 32.33 -11.25 10.59
C ARG A 238 31.60 -12.43 9.97
N ASN A 239 32.10 -12.86 8.82
CA ASN A 239 32.10 -14.27 8.46
C ASN A 239 33.16 -14.94 9.34
N ASN A 240 32.76 -15.93 10.14
CA ASN A 240 33.71 -16.84 10.77
C ASN A 240 33.63 -18.17 10.01
N GLN A 241 34.67 -18.43 9.23
CA GLN A 241 35.17 -19.78 8.98
C GLN A 241 36.67 -19.75 9.33
N ASP A 242 37.02 -20.72 10.17
CA ASP A 242 38.29 -21.44 10.29
C ASP A 242 39.49 -20.80 11.02
N GLU A 243 39.81 -21.49 12.14
CA GLU A 243 41.10 -21.98 12.63
C GLU A 243 42.36 -21.10 12.47
N ILE A 244 43.06 -20.82 13.59
CA ILE A 244 44.36 -21.44 13.95
C ILE A 244 44.89 -20.83 15.28
N GLU A 245 45.54 -21.74 16.00
CA GLU A 245 46.30 -21.82 17.27
C GLU A 245 47.09 -20.63 17.86
N ALA A 246 47.49 -20.90 19.13
CA ALA A 246 48.51 -20.27 19.98
C ALA A 246 48.03 -19.05 20.80
N GLU A 247 48.30 -18.89 22.10
CA GLU A 247 49.26 -19.53 23.02
C GLU A 247 48.79 -19.22 24.46
N ILE A 248 48.97 -20.15 25.39
CA ILE A 248 48.63 -20.03 26.82
C ILE A 248 49.90 -19.63 27.60
N PRO A 249 49.80 -18.76 28.61
CA PRO A 249 50.70 -18.83 29.76
C PRO A 249 49.94 -19.24 31.04
N GLU A 250 50.34 -20.40 31.54
CA GLU A 250 50.64 -20.79 32.93
C GLU A 250 49.96 -20.05 34.09
N THR A 251 49.00 -20.71 34.76
CA THR A 251 49.07 -21.35 36.09
C THR A 251 48.97 -20.43 37.30
N GLU A 252 47.95 -20.66 38.13
CA GLU A 252 48.17 -20.91 39.57
C GLU A 252 47.02 -21.73 40.17
N ARG A 253 47.42 -22.60 41.11
CA ARG A 253 46.71 -23.74 41.70
C ARG A 253 45.69 -23.31 42.77
N VAL A 254 44.58 -24.05 42.90
CA VAL A 254 44.06 -24.49 44.21
C VAL A 254 43.46 -25.90 44.07
N GLU A 255 43.68 -26.69 45.09
CA GLU A 255 43.65 -28.15 45.19
C GLU A 255 42.25 -28.79 45.27
N GLU A 256 42.29 -30.10 45.03
CA GLU A 256 41.24 -31.10 44.96
C GLU A 256 40.54 -31.39 46.30
N ASN A 257 39.31 -31.93 46.21
CA ASN A 257 38.85 -32.95 47.15
C ASN A 257 37.96 -33.99 46.45
N MET A 258 38.59 -35.17 46.25
CA MET A 258 38.13 -36.53 46.54
C MET A 258 36.75 -37.06 46.09
N ALA A 259 36.85 -38.07 45.20
CA ALA A 259 36.48 -39.49 45.41
C ALA A 259 35.14 -40.06 44.87
N GLY A 260 35.30 -41.21 44.19
CA GLY A 260 34.30 -42.25 43.91
C GLY A 260 33.91 -42.32 42.42
N GLY A 261 34.48 -43.18 41.56
CA GLY A 261 34.23 -44.63 41.49
C GLY A 261 32.79 -44.89 40.97
N THR A 262 32.47 -45.57 39.86
CA THR A 262 32.97 -46.89 39.43
C THR A 262 32.24 -47.30 38.12
N LYS A 263 32.98 -47.88 37.13
CA LYS A 263 32.62 -48.92 36.13
C LYS A 263 31.42 -48.75 35.14
N SER A 264 31.74 -48.53 33.85
CA SER A 264 31.69 -49.47 32.67
C SER A 264 30.45 -50.38 32.40
N PRO A 265 30.27 -50.97 31.18
CA PRO A 265 29.97 -50.40 29.85
C PRO A 265 28.91 -51.23 29.02
N VAL A 266 28.79 -50.99 27.69
CA VAL A 266 28.30 -51.90 26.59
C VAL A 266 26.76 -51.91 26.36
N SER A 267 26.12 -51.92 25.18
CA SER A 267 26.38 -51.89 23.71
C SER A 267 25.06 -51.48 23.01
N ASP A 268 25.06 -50.67 21.94
CA ASP A 268 24.94 -51.04 20.52
C ASP A 268 23.93 -52.15 20.13
N GLU A 269 22.88 -51.80 19.36
CA GLU A 269 22.61 -52.23 17.97
C GLU A 269 21.12 -52.03 17.55
N GLN A 270 20.94 -51.39 16.38
CA GLN A 270 19.72 -51.36 15.55
C GLN A 270 19.77 -52.49 14.48
N PRO A 271 18.96 -52.52 13.39
CA PRO A 271 17.51 -52.72 13.25
C PRO A 271 17.15 -53.83 12.21
N HIS A 272 15.85 -53.93 11.88
CA HIS A 272 15.22 -54.47 10.65
C HIS A 272 14.39 -55.76 10.79
N LYS A 273 13.08 -55.71 10.43
CA LYS A 273 12.51 -56.15 9.14
C LYS A 273 10.97 -56.16 9.17
N ARG A 274 10.34 -55.74 8.05
CA ARG A 274 8.92 -55.92 7.69
C ARG A 274 8.68 -57.29 7.05
N PRO A 275 7.42 -57.78 6.97
CA PRO A 275 6.62 -57.75 5.71
C PRO A 275 5.13 -57.35 5.94
N ARG A 276 4.43 -56.61 5.03
CA ARG A 276 3.53 -57.06 3.93
C ARG A 276 2.50 -58.13 4.37
N THR A 277 1.17 -58.08 4.19
CA THR A 277 0.23 -57.52 3.19
C THR A 277 -1.21 -57.67 3.73
N ASN A 278 -2.18 -56.81 3.38
CA ASN A 278 -3.40 -57.19 2.62
C ASN A 278 -4.50 -56.11 2.61
N SER A 279 -5.18 -56.13 1.46
CA SER A 279 -6.32 -55.32 1.02
C SER A 279 -7.62 -55.73 1.71
N SER A 280 -8.50 -54.77 1.97
CA SER A 280 -9.95 -54.99 1.95
C SER A 280 -10.69 -53.68 1.74
N VAL A 281 -11.43 -53.65 0.64
CA VAL A 281 -12.52 -52.74 0.30
C VAL A 281 -13.67 -52.91 1.31
N ILE A 282 -14.15 -51.82 1.90
CA ILE A 282 -15.53 -51.69 2.40
C ILE A 282 -16.00 -50.26 2.12
N ASP A 283 -17.02 -50.18 1.28
CA ASP A 283 -17.93 -49.05 1.09
C ASP A 283 -19.10 -49.24 2.06
N LEU A 284 -19.56 -48.17 2.71
CA LEU A 284 -20.89 -47.98 3.32
C LEU A 284 -20.96 -46.57 3.93
N THR A 285 -21.56 -45.67 3.15
CA THR A 285 -22.62 -44.71 3.53
C THR A 285 -22.61 -44.05 4.92
N ASP A 286 -22.52 -42.71 4.86
CA ASP A 286 -23.35 -41.73 5.57
C ASP A 286 -23.18 -41.61 7.11
N VAL A 287 -22.57 -40.50 7.55
CA VAL A 287 -23.16 -39.45 8.41
C VAL A 287 -22.08 -38.40 8.72
N GLY A 288 -22.31 -37.15 8.27
CA GLY A 288 -21.90 -35.92 8.95
C GLY A 288 -20.45 -35.46 8.81
N SER A 289 -20.24 -34.39 8.03
CA SER A 289 -19.16 -33.43 8.30
C SER A 289 -19.57 -32.03 7.87
N LEU A 290 -19.49 -31.10 8.83
CA LEU A 290 -19.33 -29.69 8.56
C LEU A 290 -18.05 -29.51 7.72
N ASP A 291 -18.11 -28.72 6.66
CA ASP A 291 -16.93 -28.12 6.05
C ASP A 291 -17.27 -26.74 5.49
N ASP A 292 -16.82 -25.72 6.21
CA ASP A 292 -15.93 -24.66 5.72
C ASP A 292 -15.92 -24.42 4.20
N HIS A 293 -16.83 -23.55 3.75
CA HIS A 293 -16.57 -22.75 2.55
C HIS A 293 -15.65 -21.57 2.90
N ILE A 294 -14.35 -21.87 2.97
CA ILE A 294 -13.29 -20.89 2.81
C ILE A 294 -13.42 -20.31 1.40
N SER A 295 -13.95 -19.09 1.32
CA SER A 295 -14.07 -18.35 0.07
C SER A 295 -12.68 -18.01 -0.46
N LEU A 296 -12.43 -18.49 -1.67
CA LEU A 296 -11.26 -18.24 -2.49
C LEU A 296 -11.06 -16.74 -2.73
N VAL A 297 -9.90 -16.26 -2.27
CA VAL A 297 -9.02 -15.23 -2.86
C VAL A 297 -9.68 -14.35 -3.94
N SER A 298 -9.99 -13.11 -3.57
CA SER A 298 -10.35 -12.04 -4.52
C SER A 298 -9.18 -11.76 -5.46
N ASP A 299 -9.40 -11.96 -6.76
CA ASP A 299 -8.58 -11.41 -7.85
C ASP A 299 -8.34 -9.92 -7.58
N GLY A 300 -7.08 -9.48 -7.59
CA GLY A 300 -6.64 -8.14 -7.19
C GLY A 300 -7.03 -7.01 -8.15
N ARG A 301 -8.32 -6.87 -8.45
CA ARG A 301 -8.87 -5.75 -9.22
C ARG A 301 -9.03 -4.54 -8.30
N TYR A 302 -8.36 -3.44 -8.65
CA TYR A 302 -8.41 -2.20 -7.86
C TYR A 302 -9.65 -1.40 -8.22
N VAL A 303 -10.49 -1.12 -7.23
CA VAL A 303 -11.72 -0.33 -7.38
C VAL A 303 -11.38 1.16 -7.27
N THR A 304 -11.58 1.92 -8.35
CA THR A 304 -11.30 3.37 -8.45
C THR A 304 -12.56 4.21 -8.21
N CYS A 305 -13.40 3.80 -7.26
CA CYS A 305 -14.70 4.43 -7.04
C CYS A 305 -14.55 5.79 -6.30
N PRO A 306 -15.25 6.86 -6.74
CA PRO A 306 -15.20 8.17 -6.08
C PRO A 306 -15.67 8.21 -4.62
N CYS A 307 -16.36 7.17 -4.15
CA CYS A 307 -16.75 7.06 -2.75
C CYS A 307 -15.56 6.86 -1.81
N LEU A 308 -14.40 6.42 -2.33
CA LEU A 308 -13.15 6.16 -1.60
C LEU A 308 -13.25 5.11 -0.49
N TRP A 309 -14.35 4.36 -0.41
CA TRP A 309 -14.55 3.32 0.59
C TRP A 309 -14.09 1.97 0.08
N GLU A 310 -13.31 1.26 0.88
CA GLU A 310 -12.96 -0.14 0.62
C GLU A 310 -14.14 -1.02 1.05
N LEU A 311 -14.93 -1.46 0.08
CA LEU A 311 -16.08 -2.31 0.32
C LEU A 311 -15.70 -3.78 0.17
N GLY A 312 -16.33 -4.65 0.96
CA GLY A 312 -16.11 -6.10 0.87
C GLY A 312 -16.66 -6.69 -0.43
N SER A 313 -16.36 -7.97 -0.67
CA SER A 313 -16.77 -8.71 -1.89
C SER A 313 -18.28 -8.76 -2.15
N ASN A 314 -19.11 -8.41 -1.17
CA ASN A 314 -20.56 -8.34 -1.31
C ASN A 314 -21.04 -7.11 -2.08
N PHE A 315 -20.13 -6.19 -2.44
CA PHE A 315 -20.42 -5.01 -3.24
C PHE A 315 -19.87 -5.21 -4.65
N GLU A 316 -20.76 -5.47 -5.60
CA GLU A 316 -20.39 -5.63 -7.01
C GLU A 316 -19.78 -4.35 -7.60
N THR A 317 -18.92 -4.52 -8.58
CA THR A 317 -18.28 -3.43 -9.34
C THR A 317 -18.64 -3.51 -10.81
N VAL A 318 -18.57 -2.37 -11.48
CA VAL A 318 -18.76 -2.25 -12.93
C VAL A 318 -17.67 -1.38 -13.54
N LYS A 319 -17.24 -1.72 -14.75
CA LYS A 319 -16.18 -1.00 -15.45
C LYS A 319 -16.76 0.14 -16.29
N CYS A 320 -16.23 1.35 -16.12
CA CYS A 320 -16.58 2.50 -16.95
C CYS A 320 -16.09 2.33 -18.39
N SER A 321 -16.95 2.55 -19.37
CA SER A 321 -16.60 2.50 -20.80
C SER A 321 -15.70 3.66 -21.26
N LYS A 322 -15.74 4.81 -20.57
CA LYS A 322 -14.91 5.99 -20.87
C LYS A 322 -13.52 5.96 -20.22
N CYS A 323 -13.45 5.81 -18.88
CA CYS A 323 -12.17 5.86 -18.16
C CYS A 323 -11.59 4.49 -17.81
N PHE A 324 -12.31 3.40 -18.11
CA PHE A 324 -11.91 2.02 -17.78
C PHE A 324 -11.73 1.71 -16.29
N GLY A 325 -12.01 2.65 -15.39
CA GLY A 325 -12.00 2.44 -13.94
C GLY A 325 -13.14 1.54 -13.49
N GLU A 326 -12.86 0.67 -12.53
CA GLU A 326 -13.88 -0.13 -11.83
C GLU A 326 -14.50 0.68 -10.70
N VAL A 327 -15.82 0.77 -10.65
CA VAL A 327 -16.55 1.55 -9.65
C VAL A 327 -17.60 0.67 -8.98
N HIS A 328 -17.94 0.94 -7.72
CA HIS A 328 -19.00 0.20 -7.04
C HIS A 328 -20.34 0.44 -7.73
N LEU A 329 -21.00 -0.63 -8.10
CA LEU A 329 -22.29 -0.63 -8.77
C LEU A 329 -23.33 0.23 -8.01
N VAL A 330 -23.36 0.06 -6.68
CA VAL A 330 -24.28 0.77 -5.78
C VAL A 330 -24.01 2.27 -5.68
N CYS A 331 -22.76 2.73 -5.87
CA CYS A 331 -22.46 4.15 -5.91
C CYS A 331 -23.15 4.83 -7.09
N HIS A 332 -23.35 4.08 -8.18
CA HIS A 332 -23.98 4.55 -9.40
C HIS A 332 -25.47 4.25 -9.47
N GLY A 333 -26.07 3.77 -8.38
CA GLY A 333 -27.52 3.58 -8.28
C GLY A 333 -28.00 2.25 -8.82
N TYR A 334 -27.13 1.26 -8.98
CA TYR A 334 -27.52 -0.07 -9.43
C TYR A 334 -27.37 -1.07 -8.28
N VAL A 335 -28.35 -1.99 -8.14
CA VAL A 335 -28.32 -3.04 -7.11
C VAL A 335 -27.73 -4.32 -7.67
N ASN A 336 -28.02 -4.63 -8.93
CA ASN A 336 -27.58 -5.85 -9.61
C ASN A 336 -26.86 -5.51 -10.92
N ILE A 337 -25.73 -6.17 -11.19
CA ILE A 337 -24.95 -5.92 -12.41
C ILE A 337 -25.76 -6.14 -13.70
N ASN A 338 -26.79 -7.00 -13.66
CA ASN A 338 -27.67 -7.26 -14.80
C ASN A 338 -28.57 -6.05 -15.16
N ASP A 339 -28.71 -5.07 -14.26
CA ASP A 339 -29.44 -3.84 -14.51
C ASP A 339 -28.61 -2.79 -15.28
N VAL A 340 -27.33 -3.08 -15.53
CA VAL A 340 -26.39 -2.19 -16.22
C VAL A 340 -26.04 -2.73 -17.60
N ASP A 341 -26.15 -1.87 -18.62
CA ASP A 341 -25.47 -2.11 -19.89
C ASP A 341 -23.96 -1.88 -19.71
N GLN A 342 -23.23 -2.97 -19.46
CA GLN A 342 -21.78 -2.96 -19.23
C GLN A 342 -20.98 -2.45 -20.44
N THR A 343 -21.56 -2.42 -21.63
CA THR A 343 -20.87 -1.96 -22.84
C THR A 343 -20.88 -0.43 -22.97
N THR A 344 -21.87 0.23 -22.37
CA THR A 344 -22.08 1.69 -22.49
C THR A 344 -22.02 2.43 -21.15
N PHE A 345 -21.87 1.72 -20.03
CA PHE A 345 -21.84 2.31 -18.70
C PHE A 345 -20.77 3.41 -18.57
N ASN A 346 -21.16 4.56 -18.04
CA ASN A 346 -20.26 5.67 -17.72
C ASN A 346 -20.31 5.95 -16.23
N CYS A 347 -19.14 6.00 -15.58
CA CYS A 347 -19.09 6.43 -14.18
C CYS A 347 -19.46 7.92 -14.07
N VAL A 348 -19.95 8.32 -12.90
CA VAL A 348 -20.40 9.69 -12.63
C VAL A 348 -19.32 10.73 -12.95
N GLN A 349 -18.04 10.41 -12.75
CA GLN A 349 -16.93 11.33 -13.02
C GLN A 349 -16.78 11.61 -14.52
N CYS A 350 -17.11 10.62 -15.37
CA CYS A 350 -17.07 10.76 -16.82
C CYS A 350 -18.37 11.33 -17.42
N ASP A 351 -19.43 11.41 -16.63
CA ASP A 351 -20.74 11.90 -17.06
C ASP A 351 -21.07 13.31 -16.53
N ARG A 352 -20.71 13.61 -15.27
CA ARG A 352 -21.07 14.85 -14.55
C ARG A 352 -19.98 15.28 -13.55
N PRO A 353 -18.92 15.97 -13.98
CA PRO A 353 -17.80 16.35 -13.12
C PRO A 353 -18.08 17.57 -12.19
N GLU A 354 -19.20 18.27 -12.34
CA GLU A 354 -19.41 19.58 -11.69
C GLU A 354 -20.05 19.50 -10.28
N ASP A 355 -20.74 18.40 -9.93
CA ASP A 355 -21.52 18.26 -8.69
C ASP A 355 -20.87 17.35 -7.62
N GLU A 356 -19.56 17.49 -7.40
CA GLU A 356 -18.75 16.51 -6.66
C GLU A 356 -19.22 16.24 -5.21
N GLN A 357 -19.50 17.29 -4.42
CA GLN A 357 -19.76 17.13 -2.98
C GLN A 357 -21.07 16.38 -2.70
N TYR A 358 -22.13 16.73 -3.41
CA TYR A 358 -23.45 16.11 -3.22
C TYR A 358 -23.47 14.68 -3.77
N VAL A 359 -22.86 14.46 -4.94
CA VAL A 359 -22.73 13.13 -5.53
C VAL A 359 -21.99 12.18 -4.57
N MET A 360 -20.93 12.65 -3.91
CA MET A 360 -20.23 11.84 -2.90
C MET A 360 -21.12 11.47 -1.70
N LEU A 361 -21.92 12.42 -1.18
CA LEU A 361 -22.86 12.17 -0.09
C LEU A 361 -23.93 11.14 -0.51
N LEU A 362 -24.47 11.27 -1.72
CA LEU A 362 -25.44 10.33 -2.26
C LEU A 362 -24.84 8.93 -2.44
N MET A 363 -23.59 8.83 -2.91
CA MET A 363 -22.87 7.56 -3.01
C MET A 363 -22.71 6.90 -1.64
N LYS A 364 -22.23 7.64 -0.64
CA LYS A 364 -22.10 7.15 0.74
C LYS A 364 -23.44 6.68 1.30
N PHE A 365 -24.49 7.47 1.10
CA PHE A 365 -25.85 7.12 1.50
C PHE A 365 -26.33 5.81 0.84
N ARG A 366 -26.15 5.66 -0.48
CA ARG A 366 -26.47 4.41 -1.22
C ARG A 366 -25.73 3.20 -0.67
N ILE A 367 -24.43 3.33 -0.39
CA ILE A 367 -23.64 2.26 0.20
C ILE A 367 -24.20 1.86 1.56
N ILE A 368 -24.56 2.83 2.41
CA ILE A 368 -25.15 2.59 3.74
C ILE A 368 -26.49 1.90 3.64
N LEU A 369 -27.38 2.39 2.80
CA LEU A 369 -28.68 1.79 2.60
C LEU A 369 -28.56 0.34 2.12
N PHE A 370 -27.67 0.08 1.16
CA PHE A 370 -27.42 -1.28 0.66
C PHE A 370 -26.72 -2.16 1.70
N GLY A 371 -25.78 -1.62 2.47
CA GLY A 371 -25.14 -2.34 3.56
C GLY A 371 -26.10 -2.75 4.66
N ILE A 372 -27.10 -1.93 4.98
CA ILE A 372 -28.18 -2.28 5.89
C ILE A 372 -28.97 -3.46 5.34
N TYR A 373 -29.31 -3.42 4.05
CA TYR A 373 -30.03 -4.50 3.38
C TYR A 373 -29.30 -5.84 3.42
N LEU A 374 -27.98 -5.82 3.15
CA LEU A 374 -27.13 -7.01 3.19
C LEU A 374 -26.95 -7.56 4.61
N ASN A 375 -26.63 -6.69 5.58
CA ASN A 375 -26.19 -7.12 6.90
C ASN A 375 -27.31 -7.19 7.93
N LYS A 376 -28.53 -6.73 7.59
CA LYS A 376 -29.67 -6.68 8.52
C LYS A 376 -29.37 -5.86 9.78
N ALA A 377 -28.42 -4.92 9.66
CA ALA A 377 -27.88 -4.09 10.74
C ALA A 377 -27.23 -2.83 10.17
N LEU A 378 -27.06 -1.79 11.00
CA LEU A 378 -26.29 -0.61 10.60
C LEU A 378 -24.83 -1.00 10.30
N PRO A 379 -24.32 -0.70 9.11
CA PRO A 379 -22.98 -1.10 8.74
C PRO A 379 -21.90 -0.30 9.48
N VAL A 380 -20.79 -0.97 9.80
CA VAL A 380 -19.63 -0.37 10.50
C VAL A 380 -19.05 0.84 9.76
N PHE A 381 -19.21 0.91 8.44
CA PHE A 381 -18.73 2.03 7.64
C PHE A 381 -19.48 3.36 7.88
N LEU A 382 -20.58 3.38 8.62
CA LEU A 382 -21.11 4.63 9.21
C LEU A 382 -20.08 5.35 10.08
N LEU A 383 -19.16 4.60 10.71
CA LEU A 383 -18.04 5.16 11.47
C LEU A 383 -16.96 5.78 10.56
N GLN A 384 -16.99 5.52 9.24
CA GLN A 384 -16.07 6.08 8.26
C GLN A 384 -16.57 7.40 7.65
N LEU A 385 -17.76 7.87 8.04
CA LEU A 385 -18.22 9.22 7.68
C LEU A 385 -17.35 10.26 8.39
N GLY A 386 -16.78 11.17 7.60
CA GLY A 386 -15.63 11.99 8.02
C GLY A 386 -16.01 13.22 8.84
N SER A 387 -17.27 13.68 8.75
CA SER A 387 -17.76 14.86 9.46
C SER A 387 -19.09 14.62 10.16
N VAL A 388 -19.46 15.52 11.08
CA VAL A 388 -20.77 15.48 11.76
C VAL A 388 -21.89 15.71 10.75
N GLU A 389 -21.70 16.64 9.83
CA GLU A 389 -22.66 17.00 8.78
C GLU A 389 -22.94 15.83 7.83
N GLU A 390 -21.91 15.04 7.46
CA GLU A 390 -22.11 13.84 6.64
C GLU A 390 -22.96 12.79 7.38
N ARG A 391 -22.73 12.63 8.69
CA ARG A 391 -23.50 11.70 9.53
C ARG A 391 -24.94 12.17 9.66
N ASP A 392 -25.15 13.44 9.97
CA ASP A 392 -26.49 14.01 10.13
C ASP A 392 -27.27 13.91 8.81
N PHE A 393 -26.63 14.21 7.68
CA PHE A 393 -27.25 14.03 6.35
C PHE A 393 -27.73 12.59 6.14
N VAL A 394 -26.87 11.60 6.39
CA VAL A 394 -27.22 10.18 6.20
C VAL A 394 -28.33 9.77 7.16
N MET A 395 -28.21 10.11 8.44
CA MET A 395 -29.18 9.71 9.46
C MET A 395 -30.54 10.34 9.22
N ASN A 396 -30.59 11.63 8.89
CA ASN A 396 -31.83 12.32 8.54
C ASN A 396 -32.49 11.71 7.30
N ARG A 397 -31.69 11.24 6.33
CA ARG A 397 -32.23 10.55 5.14
C ARG A 397 -32.79 9.16 5.47
N LEU A 398 -32.11 8.38 6.32
CA LEU A 398 -32.62 7.09 6.76
C LEU A 398 -33.91 7.23 7.57
N ASP A 399 -34.00 8.26 8.42
CA ASP A 399 -35.19 8.59 9.21
C ASP A 399 -36.34 9.09 8.32
N ALA A 400 -36.08 9.98 7.37
CA ALA A 400 -37.08 10.48 6.42
C ALA A 400 -37.69 9.35 5.56
N LEU A 401 -36.90 8.34 5.23
CA LEU A 401 -37.36 7.14 4.52
C LEU A 401 -38.00 6.10 5.46
N GLN A 402 -38.08 6.39 6.75
CA GLN A 402 -38.60 5.50 7.80
C GLN A 402 -37.89 4.13 7.86
N VAL A 403 -36.68 4.03 7.30
CA VAL A 403 -35.83 2.83 7.36
C VAL A 403 -35.29 2.65 8.78
N TYR A 404 -35.13 3.77 9.47
CA TYR A 404 -34.55 3.89 10.80
C TYR A 404 -35.58 4.52 11.74
N ARG A 405 -35.79 3.94 12.94
CA ARG A 405 -36.58 4.58 14.01
C ARG A 405 -35.75 4.69 15.28
N HIS A 406 -35.61 5.90 15.81
CA HIS A 406 -35.00 6.11 17.12
C HIS A 406 -36.03 5.78 18.22
N ASN A 407 -35.93 4.60 18.85
CA ASN A 407 -36.82 4.24 19.95
C ASN A 407 -36.10 4.30 21.30
N ALA A 408 -36.77 4.77 22.36
CA ALA A 408 -36.15 5.09 23.66
C ALA A 408 -35.63 3.87 24.46
N LYS A 409 -35.85 2.64 23.98
CA LYS A 409 -35.59 1.39 24.72
C LYS A 409 -34.59 0.43 24.07
N SER A 410 -34.22 0.61 22.81
CA SER A 410 -33.12 -0.14 22.19
C SER A 410 -32.41 0.71 21.16
N ILE A 411 -31.11 0.45 21.03
CA ILE A 411 -30.31 0.94 19.92
C ILE A 411 -30.73 0.10 18.70
N LEU A 412 -31.54 0.71 17.83
CA LEU A 412 -31.79 0.36 16.42
C LEU A 412 -32.87 -0.71 16.15
N ASP A 413 -34.00 -0.26 15.59
CA ASP A 413 -34.96 -1.14 14.89
C ASP A 413 -35.02 -0.72 13.42
N ILE A 414 -34.85 -1.70 12.51
CA ILE A 414 -34.78 -1.48 11.07
C ILE A 414 -36.08 -1.97 10.45
N ASP A 415 -36.80 -1.07 9.81
CA ASP A 415 -38.06 -1.38 9.14
C ASP A 415 -37.78 -1.94 7.74
N TYR A 416 -37.87 -3.27 7.58
CA TYR A 416 -37.48 -3.95 6.34
C TYR A 416 -38.41 -3.68 5.16
N ASP A 417 -39.69 -3.44 5.40
CA ASP A 417 -40.64 -3.10 4.34
C ASP A 417 -40.29 -1.72 3.78
N ARG A 418 -40.00 -0.76 4.66
CA ARG A 418 -39.50 0.57 4.29
C ARG A 418 -38.12 0.53 3.65
N LEU A 419 -37.24 -0.36 4.08
CA LEU A 419 -35.93 -0.53 3.47
C LEU A 419 -36.01 -0.97 2.00
N ASN A 420 -36.90 -1.90 1.67
CA ASN A 420 -37.10 -2.35 0.29
C ASN A 420 -37.70 -1.24 -0.59
N GLU A 421 -38.64 -0.47 -0.04
CA GLU A 421 -39.22 0.71 -0.70
C GLU A 421 -38.14 1.78 -0.94
N ALA A 422 -37.31 2.07 0.07
CA ALA A 422 -36.20 3.01 0.01
C ALA A 422 -35.14 2.60 -1.02
N LEU A 423 -34.75 1.32 -1.07
CA LEU A 423 -33.84 0.81 -2.10
C LEU A 423 -34.43 1.05 -3.49
N THR A 424 -35.70 0.73 -3.68
CA THR A 424 -36.40 0.94 -4.94
C THR A 424 -36.38 2.42 -5.34
N GLN A 425 -36.67 3.33 -4.41
CA GLN A 425 -36.69 4.76 -4.66
C GLN A 425 -35.31 5.34 -4.97
N VAL A 426 -34.29 4.97 -4.20
CA VAL A 426 -32.95 5.57 -4.26
C VAL A 426 -32.15 5.05 -5.46
N PHE A 427 -32.41 3.81 -5.89
CA PHE A 427 -31.68 3.14 -6.97
C PHE A 427 -32.40 3.21 -8.33
N ARG A 428 -33.74 3.34 -8.40
CA ARG A 428 -34.43 3.54 -9.69
C ARG A 428 -34.20 4.90 -10.32
N LEU A 429 -33.78 5.89 -9.55
CA LEU A 429 -33.46 7.23 -10.04
C LEU A 429 -32.04 7.25 -10.63
N GLN A 430 -31.86 6.60 -11.78
CA GLN A 430 -30.62 6.67 -12.59
C GLN A 430 -30.34 8.11 -13.02
N HIS A 431 -31.39 8.92 -13.13
CA HIS A 431 -31.35 10.35 -13.35
C HIS A 431 -32.05 11.05 -12.20
N PHE A 432 -31.36 11.27 -11.08
CA PHE A 432 -31.77 12.37 -10.21
C PHE A 432 -31.66 13.64 -11.05
N SER A 433 -32.80 14.22 -11.41
CA SER A 433 -32.84 15.57 -11.95
C SER A 433 -32.63 16.50 -10.75
N PHE A 434 -31.60 17.34 -10.81
CA PHE A 434 -31.25 18.24 -9.70
C PHE A 434 -32.35 19.28 -9.38
N ASN A 435 -33.44 19.30 -10.17
CA ASN A 435 -34.58 20.20 -9.99
C ASN A 435 -35.69 19.64 -9.10
N ASP A 436 -35.60 18.40 -8.61
CA ASP A 436 -36.56 17.84 -7.66
C ASP A 436 -36.29 18.37 -6.24
N SER A 437 -36.42 19.69 -6.08
CA SER A 437 -36.37 20.45 -4.83
C SER A 437 -37.36 19.95 -3.76
N GLN A 438 -38.34 19.13 -4.15
CA GLN A 438 -39.31 18.52 -3.26
C GLN A 438 -38.70 17.47 -2.30
N PHE A 439 -37.52 16.92 -2.62
CA PHE A 439 -36.80 16.03 -1.70
C PHE A 439 -35.82 16.76 -0.78
N PHE A 440 -35.73 18.10 -0.84
CA PHE A 440 -34.68 18.89 -0.19
C PHE A 440 -35.18 19.96 0.79
N GLN A 441 -36.49 19.98 1.10
CA GLN A 441 -37.04 20.73 2.23
C GLN A 441 -37.30 19.82 3.43
#